data_AF-A0A372H1W7-F1
#
_entry.id   AF-A0A372H1W7-F1
#
_cell.length_a   1.000
_cell.length_b   1.000
_cell.length_c   1.000
_cell.angle_alpha   90.00
_cell.angle_beta   90.00
_cell.angle_gamma   90.00
#
_symmetry.space_group_name_H-M   'P 1'
#
loop_
_entity.id
_entity.type
_entity.pdbx_description
1 polymer ?
#
loop_
_entity_poly.entity_id
_entity_poly.type
_entity_poly.pdbx_seq_one_letter_code
_entity_poly.pdbx_strand_id
1 'polypeptide(L)'
;MVKYVIVTLFFLIFGNFSNYILAQEKYERESRLKQKYVPSNALNFIDSLSLKNKVKWYLEEGFESKSIEAKFKRNGEKHSIEFDIHGIIQDVEIEMKWNDLYMPFKNLIIKQLKEDCIKHKIVKTQIQYTGNQTALLLKLLSDVSVKDLTVKYEIILKCHCDKNTQLFEYLFNDNGQLIMATPIIFKPSNHLEY
;
A
#
# COMPACT_ATOMS: atom_id res chain seq x y z
N MET A 1 57.74 32.22 -16.88
CA MET A 1 58.12 31.21 -15.87
C MET A 1 56.83 30.73 -15.24
N VAL A 2 56.43 29.50 -15.56
CA VAL A 2 55.13 28.88 -15.22
C VAL A 2 55.10 28.51 -13.73
N LYS A 3 53.87 28.38 -13.20
CA LYS A 3 53.41 27.64 -12.00
C LYS A 3 52.96 28.60 -10.88
N TYR A 4 51.72 28.59 -10.37
CA TYR A 4 50.77 27.49 -10.21
C TYR A 4 49.31 27.95 -10.38
N VAL A 5 48.56 27.10 -11.05
CA VAL A 5 47.10 27.04 -11.16
C VAL A 5 46.57 26.13 -10.03
N ILE A 6 45.24 26.17 -9.83
CA ILE A 6 44.36 25.17 -9.17
C ILE A 6 43.81 25.69 -7.83
N VAL A 7 42.77 26.52 -7.89
CA VAL A 7 41.34 26.15 -7.84
C VAL A 7 40.92 25.71 -6.42
N THR A 8 40.37 26.69 -5.69
CA THR A 8 39.35 26.54 -4.66
C THR A 8 38.22 25.64 -5.17
N LEU A 9 38.08 24.42 -4.64
CA LEU A 9 36.80 23.73 -4.35
C LEU A 9 37.08 22.30 -3.85
N PHE A 10 37.20 22.07 -2.54
CA PHE A 10 37.18 20.69 -2.00
C PHE A 10 36.61 20.68 -0.58
N PHE A 11 35.32 21.00 -0.46
CA PHE A 11 34.56 20.74 0.77
C PHE A 11 33.07 20.57 0.47
N LEU A 12 32.71 19.59 -0.37
CA LEU A 12 31.33 19.12 -0.54
C LEU A 12 31.35 17.65 -0.98
N ILE A 13 31.94 16.78 -0.15
CA ILE A 13 31.65 15.33 -0.17
C ILE A 13 31.05 15.01 1.21
N PHE A 14 29.89 15.59 1.49
CA PHE A 14 29.05 15.18 2.60
C PHE A 14 27.79 14.53 2.04
N GLY A 15 27.73 13.21 2.18
CA GLY A 15 26.50 12.46 2.42
C GLY A 15 25.51 12.33 1.27
N ASN A 16 25.79 11.48 0.29
CA ASN A 16 24.73 10.67 -0.33
C ASN A 16 24.52 9.40 0.52
N PHE A 17 24.26 9.58 1.82
CA PHE A 17 23.56 8.54 2.57
C PHE A 17 22.08 8.82 2.32
N SER A 18 21.48 8.04 1.43
CA SER A 18 20.03 7.90 1.35
C SER A 18 19.56 7.41 2.71
N ASN A 19 19.25 8.36 3.60
CA ASN A 19 18.56 8.07 4.84
C ASN A 19 17.18 7.57 4.43
N TYR A 20 17.00 6.25 4.41
CA TYR A 20 15.68 5.65 4.35
C TYR A 20 14.95 6.14 5.60
N ILE A 21 14.00 7.05 5.41
CA ILE A 21 13.14 7.51 6.50
C ILE A 21 12.24 6.33 6.81
N LEU A 22 12.56 5.59 7.87
CA LEU A 22 11.60 4.72 8.50
C LEU A 22 10.45 5.61 8.96
N ALA A 23 9.29 5.43 8.35
CA ALA A 23 8.10 6.18 8.73
C ALA A 23 7.67 5.81 10.15
N GLN A 24 6.85 6.66 10.77
CA GLN A 24 6.19 6.32 12.03
C GLN A 24 5.45 4.99 11.87
N GLU A 25 5.38 4.20 12.94
CA GLU A 25 4.73 2.90 12.90
C GLU A 25 3.27 3.03 12.41
N LYS A 26 2.84 2.07 11.57
CA LYS A 26 1.44 1.93 11.15
C LYS A 26 0.72 1.14 12.24
N TYR A 27 -0.25 1.78 12.87
CA TYR A 27 -1.23 1.09 13.71
C TYR A 27 -2.54 1.05 12.96
N GLU A 28 -3.12 -0.14 12.82
CA GLU A 28 -4.44 -0.33 12.21
C GLU A 28 -5.25 -1.34 13.01
N ARG A 29 -6.50 -0.98 13.25
CA ARG A 29 -7.50 -1.89 13.80
C ARG A 29 -8.71 -1.90 12.90
N GLU A 30 -8.91 -3.03 12.23
CA GLU A 30 -10.14 -3.31 11.51
C GLU A 30 -11.22 -3.86 12.45
N SER A 31 -12.45 -3.34 12.33
CA SER A 31 -13.62 -3.87 13.00
C SER A 31 -14.80 -4.02 12.04
N ARG A 32 -15.64 -5.03 12.24
CA ARG A 32 -16.75 -5.30 11.32
C ARG A 32 -17.78 -4.17 11.38
N LEU A 33 -18.05 -3.51 10.26
CA LEU A 33 -19.07 -2.48 10.14
C LEU A 33 -20.35 -3.08 9.56
N LYS A 34 -21.50 -2.77 10.18
CA LYS A 34 -22.82 -3.13 9.61
C LYS A 34 -23.15 -2.13 8.51
N GLN A 35 -23.70 -2.63 7.39
CA GLN A 35 -24.04 -1.82 6.21
C GLN A 35 -24.89 -0.58 6.52
N LYS A 36 -25.79 -0.65 7.50
CA LYS A 36 -26.60 0.50 7.95
C LYS A 36 -25.81 1.69 8.51
N TYR A 37 -24.53 1.50 8.83
CA TYR A 37 -23.62 2.54 9.32
C TYR A 37 -22.65 3.03 8.22
N VAL A 38 -22.74 2.48 7.01
CA VAL A 38 -21.92 2.89 5.87
C VAL A 38 -22.56 4.11 5.22
N PRO A 39 -21.81 5.18 4.92
CA PRO A 39 -22.31 6.33 4.18
C PRO A 39 -22.94 5.94 2.83
N SER A 40 -24.01 6.63 2.45
CA SER A 40 -24.74 6.35 1.21
C SER A 40 -23.86 6.48 -0.03
N ASN A 41 -22.88 7.40 -0.03
CA ASN A 41 -21.96 7.58 -1.16
C ASN A 41 -21.09 6.32 -1.40
N ALA A 42 -20.56 5.72 -0.34
CA ALA A 42 -19.80 4.48 -0.43
C ALA A 42 -20.68 3.30 -0.85
N LEU A 43 -21.91 3.20 -0.29
CA LEU A 43 -22.88 2.18 -0.71
C LEU A 43 -23.20 2.29 -2.20
N ASN A 44 -23.56 3.49 -2.67
CA ASN A 44 -23.89 3.74 -4.07
C ASN A 44 -22.71 3.44 -5.01
N PHE A 45 -21.48 3.79 -4.60
CA PHE A 45 -20.27 3.46 -5.35
C PHE A 45 -20.13 1.94 -5.51
N ILE A 46 -20.24 1.18 -4.42
CA ILE A 46 -20.12 -0.28 -4.44
C ILE A 46 -21.26 -0.94 -5.21
N ASP A 47 -22.49 -0.45 -5.06
CA ASP A 47 -23.66 -0.97 -5.79
C ASP A 47 -23.53 -0.76 -7.30
N SER A 48 -22.89 0.33 -7.75
CA SER A 48 -22.61 0.59 -9.16
C SER A 48 -21.70 -0.46 -9.82
N LEU A 49 -20.91 -1.20 -9.03
CA LEU A 49 -20.05 -2.27 -9.51
C LEU A 49 -20.82 -3.57 -9.84
N SER A 50 -22.13 -3.63 -9.51
CA SER A 50 -23.00 -4.77 -9.80
C SER A 50 -22.42 -6.11 -9.35
N LEU A 51 -21.87 -6.13 -8.13
CA LEU A 51 -21.15 -7.29 -7.59
C LEU A 51 -22.11 -8.46 -7.35
N LYS A 52 -21.72 -9.66 -7.79
CA LYS A 52 -22.46 -10.90 -7.51
C LYS A 52 -22.31 -11.40 -6.07
N ASN A 53 -21.18 -11.07 -5.45
CA ASN A 53 -20.80 -11.55 -4.12
C ASN A 53 -21.12 -10.51 -3.05
N LYS A 54 -21.41 -11.00 -1.83
CA LYS A 54 -21.66 -10.13 -0.68
C LYS A 54 -20.40 -9.35 -0.29
N VAL A 55 -20.56 -8.04 -0.11
CA VAL A 55 -19.52 -7.13 0.36
C VAL A 55 -19.42 -7.20 1.88
N LYS A 56 -18.17 -7.23 2.37
CA LYS A 56 -17.85 -7.14 3.80
C LYS A 56 -17.35 -5.73 4.09
N TRP A 57 -18.02 -5.05 4.99
CA TRP A 57 -17.66 -3.69 5.39
C TRP A 57 -16.87 -3.69 6.70
N TYR A 58 -15.82 -2.88 6.76
CA TYR A 58 -14.97 -2.69 7.92
C TYR A 58 -14.82 -1.20 8.22
N LEU A 59 -14.72 -0.88 9.51
CA LEU A 59 -14.19 0.40 9.97
C LEU A 59 -12.74 0.14 10.33
N GLU A 60 -11.85 0.90 9.72
CA GLU A 60 -10.43 0.89 10.01
C GLU A 60 -10.07 2.12 10.85
N GLU A 61 -9.33 1.88 11.93
CA GLU A 61 -8.92 2.93 12.86
C GLU A 61 -7.39 2.93 12.96
N GLY A 62 -6.79 4.03 12.54
CA GLY A 62 -5.37 4.33 12.75
C GLY A 62 -5.12 5.13 14.03
N PHE A 63 -3.91 5.65 14.19
CA PHE A 63 -3.59 6.54 15.32
C PHE A 63 -4.41 7.83 15.30
N GLU A 64 -4.53 8.45 14.13
CA GLU A 64 -5.24 9.72 13.93
C GLU A 64 -6.21 9.68 12.74
N SER A 65 -6.37 8.52 12.11
CA SER A 65 -7.21 8.32 10.92
C SER A 65 -8.33 7.32 11.19
N LYS A 66 -9.42 7.49 10.42
CA LYS A 66 -10.46 6.47 10.28
C LYS A 66 -10.89 6.39 8.83
N SER A 67 -11.15 5.19 8.37
CA SER A 67 -11.67 4.92 7.03
C SER A 67 -12.67 3.78 7.07
N ILE A 68 -13.45 3.69 6.00
CA ILE A 68 -14.44 2.65 5.80
C ILE A 68 -13.99 1.84 4.60
N GLU A 69 -13.94 0.53 4.76
CA GLU A 69 -13.38 -0.34 3.75
C GLU A 69 -14.40 -1.39 3.28
N ALA A 70 -14.55 -1.51 1.97
CA ALA A 70 -15.36 -2.54 1.32
C ALA A 70 -14.46 -3.67 0.79
N LYS A 71 -14.54 -4.84 1.41
CA LYS A 71 -13.81 -6.05 1.01
C LYS A 71 -14.74 -7.04 0.31
N PHE A 72 -14.37 -7.45 -0.91
CA PHE A 72 -15.11 -8.46 -1.68
C PHE A 72 -14.19 -9.25 -2.62
N LYS A 73 -14.75 -10.28 -3.26
CA LYS A 73 -14.05 -11.09 -4.27
C LYS A 73 -14.73 -10.94 -5.62
N ARG A 74 -13.96 -10.63 -6.66
CA ARG A 74 -14.42 -10.55 -8.05
C ARG A 74 -13.40 -11.24 -8.96
N ASN A 75 -13.86 -12.04 -9.91
CA ASN A 75 -13.00 -12.76 -10.87
C ASN A 75 -11.86 -13.60 -10.25
N GLY A 76 -12.01 -14.07 -9.01
CA GLY A 76 -10.96 -14.82 -8.33
C GLY A 76 -10.05 -13.98 -7.42
N GLU A 77 -10.10 -12.66 -7.53
CA GLU A 77 -9.22 -11.72 -6.85
C GLU A 77 -9.93 -11.00 -5.71
N LYS A 78 -9.21 -10.76 -4.61
CA LYS A 78 -9.72 -9.97 -3.49
C LYS A 78 -9.52 -8.50 -3.79
N HIS A 79 -10.58 -7.74 -3.58
CA HIS A 79 -10.59 -6.29 -3.72
C HIS A 79 -10.82 -5.69 -2.34
N SER A 80 -10.07 -4.64 -2.02
CA SER A 80 -10.32 -3.68 -0.95
C SER A 80 -10.57 -2.33 -1.59
N ILE A 81 -11.63 -1.66 -1.18
CA ILE A 81 -11.90 -0.28 -1.61
C ILE A 81 -12.05 0.55 -0.35
N GLU A 82 -11.12 1.50 -0.18
CA GLU A 82 -11.10 2.39 0.97
C GLU A 82 -11.88 3.67 0.67
N PHE A 83 -12.65 4.11 1.66
CA PHE A 83 -13.40 5.36 1.65
C PHE A 83 -13.07 6.14 2.92
N ASP A 84 -13.13 7.47 2.82
CA ASP A 84 -13.17 8.29 4.02
C ASP A 84 -14.49 8.07 4.81
N ILE A 85 -14.57 8.67 6.00
CA ILE A 85 -15.76 8.56 6.85
C ILE A 85 -17.04 9.18 6.24
N HIS A 86 -16.92 9.97 5.17
CA HIS A 86 -18.05 10.57 4.44
C HIS A 86 -18.43 9.73 3.20
N GLY A 87 -17.71 8.64 2.92
CA GLY A 87 -17.94 7.76 1.79
C GLY A 87 -17.33 8.26 0.48
N ILE A 88 -16.34 9.15 0.53
CA ILE A 88 -15.55 9.54 -0.64
C ILE A 88 -14.45 8.50 -0.82
N ILE A 89 -14.37 7.91 -2.02
CA ILE A 89 -13.36 6.89 -2.32
C ILE A 89 -11.95 7.47 -2.23
N GLN A 90 -11.06 6.75 -1.58
CA GLN A 90 -9.66 7.10 -1.42
C GLN A 90 -8.79 6.27 -2.34
N ASP A 91 -8.98 4.94 -2.33
CA ASP A 91 -8.24 4.03 -3.20
C ASP A 91 -8.97 2.73 -3.51
N VAL A 92 -8.35 1.99 -4.44
CA VAL A 92 -8.75 0.64 -4.82
C VAL A 92 -7.51 -0.25 -4.77
N GLU A 93 -7.58 -1.33 -4.01
CA GLU A 93 -6.53 -2.32 -3.91
C GLU A 93 -6.98 -3.68 -4.42
N ILE A 94 -6.13 -4.32 -5.21
CA ILE A 94 -6.39 -5.66 -5.75
C ILE A 94 -5.24 -6.58 -5.33
N GLU A 95 -5.58 -7.64 -4.59
CA GLU A 95 -4.61 -8.65 -4.17
C GLU A 95 -4.15 -9.47 -5.39
N MET A 96 -2.83 -9.54 -5.57
CA MET A 96 -2.19 -10.30 -6.64
C MET A 96 -1.14 -11.25 -6.08
N LYS A 97 -0.75 -12.28 -6.84
CA LYS A 97 0.32 -13.16 -6.39
C LYS A 97 1.66 -12.48 -6.67
N TRP A 98 2.58 -12.59 -5.71
CA TRP A 98 3.97 -12.17 -5.86
C TRP A 98 4.68 -12.73 -7.12
N ASN A 99 4.24 -13.89 -7.61
CA ASN A 99 4.79 -14.51 -8.81
C ASN A 99 4.21 -13.97 -10.12
N ASP A 100 3.11 -13.20 -10.05
CA ASP A 100 2.47 -12.60 -11.22
C ASP A 100 3.10 -11.22 -11.55
N LEU A 101 3.95 -10.67 -10.67
CA LEU A 101 4.72 -9.44 -10.94
C LEU A 101 5.77 -9.68 -12.04
N TYR A 102 5.89 -8.70 -12.95
CA TYR A 102 6.90 -8.72 -14.01
C TYR A 102 8.32 -8.75 -13.46
N MET A 103 9.18 -9.61 -14.04
CA MET A 103 10.46 -10.01 -13.45
C MET A 103 11.43 -8.84 -13.19
N PRO A 104 11.66 -7.91 -14.13
CA PRO A 104 12.44 -6.69 -13.88
C PRO A 104 11.95 -5.86 -12.69
N PHE A 105 10.63 -5.66 -12.56
CA PHE A 105 10.04 -4.92 -11.43
C PHE A 105 10.27 -5.67 -10.11
N LYS A 106 10.03 -6.98 -10.11
CA LYS A 106 10.30 -7.87 -8.98
C LYS A 106 11.76 -7.83 -8.53
N ASN A 107 12.72 -7.74 -9.45
CA ASN A 107 14.14 -7.64 -9.12
C ASN A 107 14.48 -6.33 -8.40
N LEU A 108 13.87 -5.21 -8.79
CA LEU A 108 14.06 -3.92 -8.11
C LEU A 108 13.61 -4.01 -6.65
N ILE A 109 12.43 -4.59 -6.41
CA ILE A 109 11.91 -4.82 -5.06
C ILE A 109 12.81 -5.78 -4.28
N ILE A 110 13.18 -6.94 -4.85
CA ILE A 110 14.04 -7.92 -4.17
C ILE A 110 15.40 -7.30 -3.81
N LYS A 111 15.94 -6.43 -4.67
CA LYS A 111 17.18 -5.71 -4.37
C LYS A 111 17.00 -4.83 -3.12
N GLN A 112 15.96 -3.99 -3.09
CA GLN A 112 15.65 -3.15 -1.92
C GLN A 112 15.46 -4.01 -0.65
N LEU A 113 14.67 -5.08 -0.71
CA LEU A 113 14.41 -5.93 0.45
C LEU A 113 15.65 -6.69 0.96
N LYS A 114 16.67 -6.90 0.12
CA LYS A 114 17.96 -7.49 0.56
C LYS A 114 18.87 -6.46 1.22
N GLU A 115 18.70 -5.19 0.90
CA GLU A 115 19.40 -4.08 1.56
C GLU A 115 18.79 -3.84 2.95
N ASP A 116 17.46 -3.95 3.08
CA ASP A 116 16.75 -3.62 4.32
C ASP A 116 16.62 -4.79 5.31
N CYS A 117 16.58 -6.03 4.81
CA CYS A 117 16.33 -7.23 5.62
C CYS A 117 17.44 -8.27 5.46
N ILE A 118 17.90 -8.87 6.57
CA ILE A 118 18.78 -10.05 6.53
C ILE A 118 18.07 -11.20 5.82
N LYS A 119 16.78 -11.35 6.10
CA LYS A 119 15.88 -12.29 5.43
C LYS A 119 14.48 -11.69 5.38
N HIS A 120 13.74 -11.97 4.31
CA HIS A 120 12.35 -11.55 4.18
C HIS A 120 11.42 -12.70 3.79
N LYS A 121 10.14 -12.57 4.13
CA LYS A 121 9.06 -13.40 3.62
C LYS A 121 7.90 -12.51 3.20
N ILE A 122 7.57 -12.54 1.91
CA ILE A 122 6.38 -11.87 1.38
C ILE A 122 5.12 -12.53 1.97
N VAL A 123 4.24 -11.72 2.53
CA VAL A 123 2.97 -12.13 3.14
C VAL A 123 1.80 -11.78 2.21
N LYS A 124 1.80 -10.57 1.64
CA LYS A 124 0.75 -10.08 0.75
C LYS A 124 1.36 -9.16 -0.31
N THR A 125 0.73 -9.10 -1.47
CA THR A 125 1.09 -8.18 -2.55
C THR A 125 -0.20 -7.61 -3.12
N GLN A 126 -0.28 -6.30 -3.24
CA GLN A 126 -1.42 -5.58 -3.77
C GLN A 126 -0.96 -4.54 -4.78
N ILE A 127 -1.76 -4.36 -5.83
CA ILE A 127 -1.71 -3.16 -6.65
C ILE A 127 -2.73 -2.17 -6.10
N GLN A 128 -2.29 -0.95 -5.82
CA GLN A 128 -3.10 0.14 -5.33
C GLN A 128 -3.30 1.16 -6.46
N TYR A 129 -4.55 1.57 -6.66
CA TYR A 129 -4.93 2.64 -7.57
C TYR A 129 -5.49 3.80 -6.77
N THR A 130 -4.94 4.99 -6.99
CA THR A 130 -5.50 6.25 -6.50
C THR A 130 -5.78 7.19 -7.67
N GLY A 131 -6.74 8.09 -7.50
CA GLY A 131 -7.14 9.02 -8.54
C GLY A 131 -8.54 9.58 -8.26
N ASN A 132 -9.12 10.24 -9.26
CA ASN A 132 -10.49 10.70 -9.14
C ASN A 132 -11.48 9.52 -9.16
N GLN A 133 -12.66 9.73 -8.56
CA GLN A 133 -13.70 8.70 -8.43
C GLN A 133 -14.10 8.07 -9.78
N THR A 134 -14.20 8.86 -10.83
CA THR A 134 -14.57 8.37 -12.17
C THR A 134 -13.51 7.43 -12.73
N ALA A 135 -12.23 7.77 -12.59
CA ALA A 135 -11.13 6.95 -13.05
C ALA A 135 -11.06 5.61 -12.29
N LEU A 136 -11.24 5.64 -10.97
CA LEU A 136 -11.29 4.44 -10.14
C LEU A 136 -12.49 3.55 -10.49
N LEU A 137 -13.67 4.14 -10.73
CA LEU A 137 -14.84 3.41 -11.17
C LEU A 137 -14.62 2.74 -12.53
N LEU A 138 -14.08 3.46 -13.52
CA LEU A 138 -13.76 2.91 -14.83
C LEU A 138 -12.75 1.76 -14.75
N LYS A 139 -11.76 1.87 -13.85
CA LYS A 139 -10.76 0.82 -13.61
C LYS A 139 -11.37 -0.46 -13.01
N LEU A 140 -12.41 -0.32 -12.21
CA LEU A 140 -13.14 -1.45 -11.63
C LEU A 140 -14.18 -2.04 -12.60
N LEU A 141 -14.70 -1.26 -13.53
CA LEU A 141 -15.70 -1.74 -14.50
C LEU A 141 -15.07 -2.33 -15.76
N SER A 142 -13.85 -1.92 -16.11
CA SER A 142 -13.18 -2.32 -17.35
C SER A 142 -11.70 -2.61 -17.15
N ASP A 143 -11.15 -3.46 -18.02
CA ASP A 143 -9.71 -3.76 -18.07
C ASP A 143 -8.92 -2.72 -18.90
N VAL A 144 -9.56 -1.62 -19.29
CA VAL A 144 -8.93 -0.59 -20.13
C VAL A 144 -8.00 0.25 -19.28
N SER A 145 -6.86 0.65 -19.86
CA SER A 145 -5.97 1.62 -19.24
C SER A 145 -6.71 2.95 -19.09
N VAL A 146 -6.89 3.39 -17.83
CA VAL A 146 -7.56 4.64 -17.50
C VAL A 146 -6.49 5.70 -17.25
N LYS A 147 -6.62 6.84 -17.93
CA LYS A 147 -5.76 8.01 -17.66
C LYS A 147 -6.03 8.54 -16.24
N ASP A 148 -5.06 9.25 -15.68
CA ASP A 148 -5.19 9.92 -14.36
C ASP A 148 -5.30 9.00 -13.14
N LEU A 149 -4.81 7.75 -13.26
CA LEU A 149 -4.56 6.88 -12.12
C LEU A 149 -3.09 6.92 -11.73
N THR A 150 -2.85 7.02 -10.43
CA THR A 150 -1.55 6.70 -9.85
C THR A 150 -1.57 5.23 -9.47
N VAL A 151 -0.55 4.49 -9.91
CA VAL A 151 -0.37 3.08 -9.59
C VAL A 151 0.76 2.95 -8.59
N LYS A 152 0.49 2.23 -7.50
CA LYS A 152 1.48 1.84 -6.51
C LYS A 152 1.36 0.35 -6.22
N TYR A 153 2.39 -0.20 -5.59
CA TYR A 153 2.42 -1.59 -5.17
C TYR A 153 2.69 -1.64 -3.67
N GLU A 154 1.75 -2.24 -2.95
CA GLU A 154 1.89 -2.49 -1.52
C GLU A 154 2.35 -3.94 -1.31
N ILE A 155 3.38 -4.09 -0.48
CA ILE A 155 3.96 -5.38 -0.15
C ILE A 155 4.03 -5.50 1.36
N ILE A 156 3.20 -6.37 1.91
CA ILE A 156 3.28 -6.77 3.31
C ILE A 156 4.30 -7.90 3.41
N LEU A 157 5.34 -7.72 4.21
CA LEU A 157 6.37 -8.73 4.42
C LEU A 157 6.85 -8.82 5.86
N LYS A 158 7.30 -10.01 6.25
CA LYS A 158 8.07 -10.20 7.47
C LYS A 158 9.53 -9.93 7.14
N CYS A 159 10.10 -8.91 7.77
CA CYS A 159 11.51 -8.55 7.68
C CYS A 159 12.22 -9.08 8.93
N HIS A 160 13.30 -9.83 8.75
CA HIS A 160 14.15 -10.30 9.82
C HIS A 160 15.36 -9.39 9.96
N CYS A 161 15.49 -8.75 11.12
CA CYS A 161 16.59 -7.86 11.49
C CYS A 161 17.20 -8.38 12.78
N ASP A 162 18.47 -8.76 12.73
CA ASP A 162 19.25 -9.41 13.80
C ASP A 162 18.48 -10.45 14.62
N LYS A 163 17.87 -10.04 15.73
CA LYS A 163 17.24 -10.94 16.70
C LYS A 163 15.72 -11.02 16.58
N ASN A 164 15.10 -10.15 15.79
CA ASN A 164 13.65 -10.01 15.74
C ASN A 164 13.12 -10.15 14.31
N THR A 165 11.84 -10.53 14.21
CA THR A 165 11.09 -10.51 12.95
C THR A 165 9.94 -9.55 13.14
N GLN A 166 9.84 -8.56 12.27
CA GLN A 166 8.80 -7.55 12.31
C GLN A 166 8.04 -7.53 10.98
N LEU A 167 6.74 -7.23 11.04
CA LEU A 167 5.95 -7.07 9.84
C LEU A 167 6.06 -5.62 9.37
N PHE A 168 6.21 -5.46 8.06
CA PHE A 168 6.27 -4.17 7.40
C PHE A 168 5.32 -4.13 6.22
N GLU A 169 4.83 -2.94 5.96
CA GLU A 169 4.27 -2.52 4.69
C GLU A 169 5.32 -1.77 3.90
N TYR A 170 5.57 -2.19 2.68
CA TYR A 170 6.43 -1.48 1.75
C TYR A 170 5.59 -0.99 0.58
N LEU A 171 5.62 0.32 0.34
CA LEU A 171 4.92 0.97 -0.76
C LEU A 171 5.92 1.36 -1.84
N PHE A 172 5.74 0.82 -3.05
CA PHE A 172 6.56 1.12 -4.22
C PHE A 172 5.75 1.89 -5.27
N ASN A 173 6.41 2.77 -6.01
CA ASN A 173 5.80 3.33 -7.22
C ASN A 173 5.81 2.32 -8.38
N ASP A 174 5.18 2.69 -9.49
CA ASP A 174 5.12 1.92 -10.73
C ASP A 174 6.47 1.65 -11.41
N ASN A 175 7.51 2.39 -11.04
CA ASN A 175 8.90 2.20 -11.48
C ASN A 175 9.72 1.30 -10.54
N GLY A 176 9.12 0.78 -9.46
CA GLY A 176 9.76 -0.13 -8.50
C GLY A 176 10.66 0.59 -7.50
N GLN A 177 10.53 1.91 -7.39
CA GLN A 177 11.24 2.72 -6.40
C GLN A 177 10.44 2.72 -5.10
N LEU A 178 11.15 2.53 -3.98
CA LEU A 178 10.55 2.59 -2.66
C LEU A 178 10.05 4.01 -2.37
N ILE A 179 8.76 4.13 -2.07
CA ILE A 179 8.15 5.37 -1.56
C ILE A 179 8.24 5.38 -0.04
N MET A 180 7.85 4.28 0.60
CA MET A 180 7.75 4.19 2.05
C MET A 180 7.91 2.75 2.54
N ALA A 181 8.54 2.59 3.69
CA ALA A 181 8.56 1.34 4.43
C ALA A 181 8.08 1.63 5.86
N THR A 182 7.01 0.97 6.27
CA THR A 182 6.29 1.28 7.52
C THR A 182 6.16 0.02 8.36
N PRO A 183 6.68 -0.02 9.59
CA PRO A 183 6.46 -1.15 10.47
C PRO A 183 4.99 -1.24 10.90
N ILE A 184 4.39 -2.43 10.85
CA ILE A 184 2.99 -2.67 11.23
C ILE A 184 2.93 -3.18 12.67
N ILE A 185 2.12 -2.53 13.50
CA ILE A 185 1.79 -3.01 14.85
C ILE A 185 0.36 -3.57 14.84
N PHE A 186 0.24 -4.87 15.09
CA PHE A 186 -1.05 -5.47 15.40
C PHE A 186 -1.30 -5.48 16.90
N LYS A 187 -2.49 -5.04 17.32
CA LYS A 187 -3.08 -5.53 18.57
C LYS A 187 -3.71 -6.90 18.30
N PRO A 188 -3.54 -7.91 19.16
CA PRO A 188 -4.32 -9.13 19.06
C PRO A 188 -5.80 -8.74 19.10
N SER A 189 -6.57 -9.15 18.08
CA SER A 189 -8.02 -9.08 18.16
C SER A 189 -8.44 -10.07 19.25
N ASN A 190 -8.87 -9.55 20.40
CA ASN A 190 -9.64 -10.35 21.33
C ASN A 190 -10.90 -10.79 20.57
N HIS A 191 -10.87 -12.00 20.00
CA HIS A 191 -12.07 -12.75 19.66
C HIS A 191 -12.76 -13.07 20.99
N LEU A 192 -13.48 -12.09 21.55
CA LEU A 192 -14.55 -12.39 22.49
C LEU A 192 -15.73 -12.82 21.62
N GLU A 193 -15.82 -14.13 21.41
CA GLU A 193 -17.07 -14.77 21.01
C GLU A 193 -18.10 -14.47 22.12
N TYR A 194 -19.21 -13.83 21.75
CA TYR A 194 -20.43 -13.73 22.55
C TYR A 194 -21.52 -14.56 21.86
#